data_AF-A0A0F9HXH2-F1
#
_entry.id   AF-A0A0F9HXH2-F1
#
_cell.length_a   1.000
_cell.length_b   1.000
_cell.length_c   1.000
_cell.angle_alpha   90.00
_cell.angle_beta   90.00
_cell.angle_gamma   90.00
#
_symmetry.space_group_name_H-M   'P 1'
#
loop_
_entity.id
_entity.type
_entity.pdbx_description
1 polymer ?
#
loop_
_entity_poly.entity_id
_entity_poly.type
_entity_poly.pdbx_seq_one_letter_code
_entity_poly.pdbx_strand_id
1 'polypeptide(L)'
;ISAYIPKINKKDFFRAIVNVLNLQVDSDSLSKKVILKSFDDLLTSQEQNWSKNLDTSKAIDEGITLPYAQNNHFKYMPNEKLNRTDSDSSYYINNDLLTKDKDLINLPFGVTDGSVRKNLYTGRGVAVAEYPVYIMESHKLTGINYSSGTNTFTIDGEGMEYDAGDYIEVEGGAFIEYRQITTRTSETAGVVGVNFDKTVVSEDYYLRRFRIQELIPPRLTKVIASQGNFNILQGTEDITTLMSGNKEAVFEDSLLWSSIIANSYQNLLDNIANPLIIKPRFRFEASEFAAIDMLKKVYLEQYASSFVINRILQYRSDGFCFVELIRIN
;
A
#
# COMPACT_ATOMS: atom_id res chain seq x y z
N ILE A 1 -16.68 -1.14 12.52
CA ILE A 1 -16.06 -0.86 11.19
C ILE A 1 -15.03 0.27 11.27
N SER A 2 -15.33 1.44 11.87
CA SER A 2 -14.35 2.55 11.98
C SER A 2 -13.05 2.19 12.74
N ALA A 3 -13.11 1.25 13.69
CA ALA A 3 -11.94 0.74 14.43
C ALA A 3 -10.94 -0.06 13.58
N TYR A 4 -11.32 -0.49 12.36
CA TYR A 4 -10.48 -1.30 11.46
C TYR A 4 -10.05 -0.55 10.20
N ILE A 5 -10.48 0.71 10.05
CA ILE A 5 -10.00 1.56 8.96
C ILE A 5 -8.67 2.17 9.45
N PRO A 6 -7.61 2.18 8.63
CA PRO A 6 -6.36 2.82 9.02
C PRO A 6 -6.62 4.23 9.55
N LYS A 7 -5.82 4.71 10.51
CA LYS A 7 -5.88 6.10 11.04
C LYS A 7 -5.40 7.12 9.98
N ILE A 8 -5.95 7.01 8.78
CA ILE A 8 -5.72 7.85 7.62
C ILE A 8 -6.98 8.64 7.32
N ASN A 9 -6.82 9.86 6.85
CA ASN A 9 -7.93 10.62 6.33
C ASN A 9 -8.55 9.89 5.13
N LYS A 10 -9.88 9.73 5.12
CA LYS A 10 -10.62 9.05 4.03
C LYS A 10 -10.34 9.66 2.65
N LYS A 11 -10.15 10.97 2.58
CA LYS A 11 -9.81 11.70 1.36
C LYS A 11 -8.42 11.31 0.84
N ASP A 12 -7.46 11.17 1.74
CA ASP A 12 -6.09 10.81 1.38
C ASP A 12 -6.00 9.32 0.99
N PHE A 13 -6.76 8.46 1.67
CA PHE A 13 -6.94 7.07 1.25
C PHE A 13 -7.50 6.98 -0.17
N PHE A 14 -8.61 7.67 -0.45
CA PHE A 14 -9.22 7.66 -1.77
C PHE A 14 -8.29 8.20 -2.85
N ARG A 15 -7.62 9.34 -2.60
CA ARG A 15 -6.61 9.90 -3.51
C ARG A 15 -5.47 8.92 -3.80
N ALA A 16 -5.01 8.21 -2.78
CA ALA A 16 -3.94 7.23 -2.94
C ALA A 16 -4.37 6.08 -3.86
N ILE A 17 -5.60 5.58 -3.75
CA ILE A 17 -6.14 4.56 -4.66
C ILE A 17 -6.28 5.09 -6.08
N VAL A 18 -6.82 6.31 -6.24
CA VAL A 18 -6.95 6.99 -7.54
C VAL A 18 -5.58 7.15 -8.20
N ASN A 19 -4.55 7.52 -7.43
CA ASN A 19 -3.19 7.62 -7.90
C ASN A 19 -2.61 6.24 -8.26
N VAL A 20 -2.67 5.22 -7.39
CA VAL A 20 -2.09 3.90 -7.70
C VAL A 20 -2.66 3.32 -9.00
N LEU A 21 -3.94 3.57 -9.28
CA LEU A 21 -4.64 3.02 -10.44
C LEU A 21 -4.69 3.99 -11.65
N ASN A 22 -4.05 5.15 -11.56
CA ASN A 22 -4.10 6.23 -12.56
C ASN A 22 -5.54 6.52 -13.06
N LEU A 23 -6.46 6.71 -12.11
CA LEU A 23 -7.88 6.93 -12.40
C LEU A 23 -8.18 8.42 -12.56
N GLN A 24 -8.99 8.75 -13.56
CA GLN A 24 -9.70 10.01 -13.61
C GLN A 24 -11.07 9.89 -12.96
N VAL A 25 -11.43 10.92 -12.21
CA VAL A 25 -12.68 10.98 -11.44
C VAL A 25 -13.56 12.05 -12.06
N ASP A 26 -14.75 11.65 -12.49
CA ASP A 26 -15.82 12.56 -12.87
C ASP A 26 -17.00 12.41 -11.92
N SER A 27 -17.67 13.52 -11.64
CA SER A 27 -18.81 13.56 -10.74
C SER A 27 -19.98 14.24 -11.42
N ASP A 28 -21.02 13.48 -11.70
CA ASP A 28 -22.28 14.02 -12.18
C ASP A 28 -23.08 14.55 -10.97
N SER A 29 -23.09 15.88 -10.84
CA SER A 29 -23.79 16.57 -9.76
C SER A 29 -25.31 16.38 -9.79
N LEU A 30 -25.88 16.04 -10.95
CA LEU A 30 -27.31 15.84 -11.19
C LEU A 30 -27.72 14.42 -10.83
N SER A 31 -27.00 13.40 -11.33
CA SER A 31 -27.30 11.99 -11.04
C SER A 31 -26.69 11.48 -9.73
N LYS A 32 -25.85 12.29 -9.07
CA LYS A 32 -25.09 11.93 -7.86
C LYS A 32 -24.19 10.71 -8.05
N LYS A 33 -23.77 10.45 -9.29
CA LYS A 33 -22.85 9.36 -9.64
C LYS A 33 -21.43 9.89 -9.73
N VAL A 34 -20.49 9.08 -9.23
CA VAL A 34 -19.07 9.27 -9.44
C VAL A 34 -18.59 8.17 -10.39
N ILE A 35 -17.96 8.58 -11.49
CA ILE A 35 -17.43 7.67 -12.50
C ILE A 35 -15.91 7.71 -12.39
N LEU A 36 -15.31 6.52 -12.35
CA LEU A 36 -13.87 6.34 -12.36
C LEU A 36 -13.51 5.66 -13.68
N LYS A 37 -12.59 6.26 -14.44
CA LYS A 37 -12.02 5.63 -15.65
C LYS A 37 -10.51 5.63 -15.55
N SER A 38 -9.87 4.57 -16.04
CA SER A 38 -8.42 4.58 -16.21
C SER A 38 -8.04 5.56 -17.31
N PHE A 39 -6.79 6.04 -17.30
CA PHE A 39 -6.28 6.84 -18.41
C PHE A 39 -6.36 6.10 -19.75
N ASP A 40 -6.15 4.78 -19.76
CA ASP A 40 -6.21 3.97 -20.97
C ASP A 40 -7.63 3.90 -21.57
N ASP A 41 -8.65 3.87 -20.73
CA ASP A 41 -10.05 3.96 -21.17
C ASP A 41 -10.34 5.32 -21.84
N LEU A 42 -9.63 6.38 -21.46
CA LEU A 42 -9.78 7.70 -22.10
C LEU A 42 -9.19 7.70 -23.51
N LEU A 43 -8.05 7.04 -23.71
CA LEU A 43 -7.40 6.97 -25.02
C LEU A 43 -8.26 6.28 -26.08
N THR A 44 -9.06 5.29 -25.65
CA THR A 44 -9.97 4.53 -26.52
C THR A 44 -11.39 5.10 -26.58
N SER A 45 -11.70 6.14 -25.80
CA SER A 45 -13.02 6.76 -25.75
C SER A 45 -13.40 7.45 -27.07
N GLN A 46 -14.71 7.57 -27.35
CA GLN A 46 -15.17 8.38 -28.48
C GLN A 46 -14.84 9.87 -28.26
N GLU A 47 -14.38 10.52 -29.32
CA GLU A 47 -13.98 11.93 -29.30
C GLU A 47 -15.18 12.87 -29.23
N GLN A 48 -14.99 13.96 -28.48
CA GLN A 48 -15.84 15.14 -28.54
C GLN A 48 -15.18 16.16 -29.48
N ASN A 49 -15.91 16.63 -30.49
CA ASN A 49 -15.39 17.67 -31.37
C ASN A 49 -15.67 19.05 -30.78
N TRP A 50 -14.62 19.75 -30.33
CA TRP A 50 -14.72 21.12 -29.78
C TRP A 50 -14.19 22.19 -30.73
N SER A 51 -13.90 21.82 -31.99
CA SER A 51 -13.28 22.72 -32.97
C SER A 51 -14.10 23.99 -33.20
N LYS A 52 -15.43 23.89 -33.13
CA LYS A 52 -16.35 25.04 -33.27
C LYS A 52 -16.32 26.00 -32.06
N ASN A 53 -15.94 25.49 -30.89
CA ASN A 53 -15.94 26.24 -29.64
C ASN A 53 -14.59 26.92 -29.40
N LEU A 54 -13.56 26.59 -30.18
CA LEU A 54 -12.22 27.16 -30.05
C LEU A 54 -12.20 28.64 -30.49
N ASP A 55 -11.79 29.53 -29.59
CA ASP A 55 -11.57 30.94 -29.89
C ASP A 55 -10.18 31.14 -30.51
N THR A 56 -10.13 31.22 -31.83
CA THR A 56 -8.89 31.44 -32.59
C THR A 56 -8.46 32.92 -32.67
N SER A 57 -9.22 33.85 -32.06
CA SER A 57 -8.92 35.29 -32.14
C SER A 57 -7.73 35.72 -31.29
N LYS A 58 -7.28 34.86 -30.37
CA LYS A 58 -6.12 35.10 -29.50
C LYS A 58 -5.04 34.06 -29.75
N ALA A 59 -3.79 34.50 -29.63
CA ALA A 59 -2.66 33.59 -29.58
C ALA A 59 -2.87 32.59 -28.44
N ILE A 60 -2.72 31.31 -28.77
CA ILE A 60 -2.80 30.22 -27.81
C ILE A 60 -1.48 30.18 -27.07
N ASP A 61 -1.54 30.13 -25.74
CA ASP A 61 -0.36 29.94 -24.93
C ASP A 61 0.13 28.50 -25.10
N GLU A 62 1.15 28.33 -25.93
CA GLU A 62 1.94 27.10 -26.08
C GLU A 62 3.04 27.06 -25.01
N GLY A 63 2.64 27.27 -23.76
CA GLY A 63 3.53 27.23 -22.61
C GLY A 63 3.63 25.80 -22.07
N ILE A 64 4.82 25.19 -22.17
CA ILE A 64 5.16 23.95 -21.46
C ILE A 64 5.30 24.29 -19.96
N THR A 65 4.19 24.43 -19.25
CA THR A 65 4.19 24.28 -17.79
C THR A 65 3.71 22.89 -17.48
N LEU A 66 4.58 21.92 -17.71
CA LEU A 66 4.28 20.55 -17.31
C LEU A 66 4.28 20.47 -15.79
N PRO A 67 3.31 19.80 -15.15
CA PRO A 67 3.39 19.48 -13.74
C PRO A 67 4.44 18.40 -13.43
N TYR A 68 5.42 18.20 -14.31
CA TYR A 68 6.44 17.15 -14.27
C TYR A 68 7.84 17.75 -14.24
N ALA A 69 8.78 16.98 -13.74
CA ALA A 69 10.22 17.25 -13.77
C ALA A 69 10.91 16.37 -14.82
N GLN A 70 12.21 16.57 -15.01
CA GLN A 70 13.04 15.61 -15.73
C GLN A 70 13.03 14.27 -14.99
N ASN A 71 13.13 14.28 -13.67
CA ASN A 71 13.10 13.10 -12.83
C ASN A 71 11.88 13.15 -11.90
N ASN A 72 10.88 12.32 -12.20
CA ASN A 72 9.63 12.27 -11.46
C ASN A 72 9.65 11.09 -10.51
N HIS A 73 9.64 11.37 -9.21
CA HIS A 73 9.72 10.35 -8.17
C HIS A 73 8.32 9.90 -7.73
N PHE A 74 8.19 8.59 -7.59
CA PHE A 74 7.01 7.91 -7.07
C PHE A 74 7.43 7.15 -5.82
N LYS A 75 6.90 7.58 -4.68
CA LYS A 75 7.38 7.14 -3.37
C LYS A 75 6.26 6.59 -2.50
N TYR A 76 6.59 5.57 -1.74
CA TYR A 76 5.81 5.18 -0.58
C TYR A 76 6.17 6.04 0.63
N MET A 77 5.33 6.01 1.66
CA MET A 77 5.66 6.65 2.94
C MET A 77 6.88 5.93 3.55
N PRO A 78 7.92 6.68 3.96
CA PRO A 78 9.13 6.10 4.54
C PRO A 78 8.83 5.19 5.74
N ASN A 79 9.60 4.11 5.84
CA ASN A 79 9.54 3.18 6.96
C ASN A 79 10.97 2.77 7.31
N GLU A 80 11.50 3.24 8.43
CA GLU A 80 12.88 2.98 8.86
C GLU A 80 13.15 1.49 9.15
N LYS A 81 12.09 0.71 9.40
CA LYS A 81 12.18 -0.73 9.65
C LYS A 81 12.18 -1.57 8.37
N LEU A 82 12.21 -0.92 7.21
CA LEU A 82 12.13 -1.56 5.91
C LEU A 82 13.52 -1.95 5.41
N ASN A 83 13.69 -3.22 5.05
CA ASN A 83 14.94 -3.73 4.47
C ASN A 83 14.97 -3.65 2.94
N ARG A 84 13.80 -3.72 2.27
CA ARG A 84 13.73 -3.62 0.81
C ARG A 84 14.02 -2.19 0.32
N THR A 85 14.60 -2.09 -0.86
CA THR A 85 15.01 -0.80 -1.48
C THR A 85 14.41 -0.58 -2.87
N ASP A 86 13.54 -1.48 -3.30
CA ASP A 86 12.95 -1.55 -4.65
C ASP A 86 11.53 -0.95 -4.73
N SER A 87 10.97 -0.48 -3.60
CA SER A 87 9.58 -0.04 -3.51
C SER A 87 9.28 1.24 -4.28
N ASP A 88 10.22 2.18 -4.22
CA ASP A 88 10.13 3.49 -4.86
C ASP A 88 10.66 3.39 -6.29
N SER A 89 10.19 4.29 -7.15
CA SER A 89 10.67 4.34 -8.52
C SER A 89 10.65 5.77 -9.06
N SER A 90 11.26 5.95 -10.22
CA SER A 90 11.34 7.24 -10.89
C SER A 90 11.14 7.08 -12.38
N TYR A 91 10.53 8.08 -13.02
CA TYR A 91 10.41 8.15 -14.48
C TYR A 91 11.12 9.38 -15.01
N TYR A 92 12.00 9.16 -15.98
CA TYR A 92 12.80 10.20 -16.61
C TYR A 92 12.14 10.74 -17.88
N ILE A 93 11.97 12.05 -17.96
CA ILE A 93 11.50 12.78 -19.14
C ILE A 93 12.67 13.57 -19.70
N ASN A 94 13.06 13.28 -20.94
CA ASN A 94 14.16 13.96 -21.62
C ASN A 94 13.75 15.35 -22.12
N ASN A 95 13.68 16.33 -21.22
CA ASN A 95 13.32 17.71 -21.56
C ASN A 95 14.06 18.72 -20.66
N ASP A 96 14.99 19.47 -21.24
CA ASP A 96 15.83 20.47 -20.55
C ASP A 96 15.07 21.71 -20.04
N LEU A 97 13.82 21.88 -20.46
CA LEU A 97 12.96 22.97 -19.97
C LEU A 97 12.25 22.64 -18.65
N LEU A 98 12.28 21.38 -18.23
CA LEU A 98 11.65 20.95 -16.98
C LEU A 98 12.58 21.17 -15.79
N THR A 99 11.98 21.36 -14.62
CA THR A 99 12.72 21.30 -13.36
C THR A 99 13.38 19.93 -13.21
N LYS A 100 14.55 19.85 -12.57
CA LYS A 100 15.33 18.60 -12.50
C LYS A 100 14.61 17.46 -11.78
N ASP A 101 14.11 17.71 -10.58
CA ASP A 101 13.52 16.68 -9.73
C ASP A 101 12.17 17.12 -9.18
N LYS A 102 11.25 16.18 -9.07
CA LYS A 102 9.96 16.39 -8.41
C LYS A 102 9.41 15.10 -7.83
N ASP A 103 8.95 15.17 -6.59
CA ASP A 103 8.10 14.13 -6.02
C ASP A 103 6.71 14.26 -6.63
N LEU A 104 6.43 13.41 -7.61
CA LEU A 104 5.18 13.46 -8.36
C LEU A 104 4.05 12.83 -7.56
N ILE A 105 4.32 11.66 -6.96
CA ILE A 105 3.35 10.95 -6.11
C ILE A 105 4.05 10.48 -4.84
N ASN A 106 3.48 10.88 -3.70
CA ASN A 106 3.86 10.38 -2.37
C ASN A 106 2.64 9.70 -1.75
N LEU A 107 2.70 8.37 -1.63
CA LEU A 107 1.60 7.63 -1.01
C LEU A 107 1.64 7.77 0.51
N PRO A 108 0.47 7.81 1.18
CA PRO A 108 0.37 7.85 2.63
C PRO A 108 0.53 6.46 3.27
N PHE A 109 0.88 5.44 2.48
CA PHE A 109 1.11 4.08 2.92
C PHE A 109 2.58 3.76 2.82
N GLY A 110 3.13 2.99 3.75
CA GLY A 110 4.43 2.38 3.56
C GLY A 110 4.31 0.97 2.98
N VAL A 111 5.43 0.46 2.53
CA VAL A 111 5.56 -0.93 2.07
C VAL A 111 5.92 -1.87 3.21
N THR A 112 5.81 -3.18 2.96
CA THR A 112 6.26 -4.23 3.88
C THR A 112 7.27 -5.15 3.19
N ASP A 113 8.17 -5.72 4.01
CA ASP A 113 9.17 -6.72 3.62
C ASP A 113 8.60 -8.15 3.61
N GLY A 114 7.28 -8.30 3.53
CA GLY A 114 6.63 -9.62 3.56
C GLY A 114 7.26 -10.64 2.60
N SER A 115 7.82 -10.18 1.47
CA SER A 115 8.54 -11.02 0.49
C SER A 115 10.05 -11.23 0.75
N VAL A 116 10.69 -10.50 1.70
CA VAL A 116 12.17 -10.38 1.80
C VAL A 116 12.75 -10.94 3.12
N ARG A 117 11.97 -11.54 4.02
CA ARG A 117 12.49 -11.99 5.33
C ARG A 117 13.38 -13.24 5.25
N LYS A 118 14.67 -13.05 4.95
CA LYS A 118 15.76 -13.97 5.31
C LYS A 118 15.86 -14.03 6.85
N ASN A 119 15.90 -15.24 7.40
CA ASN A 119 16.19 -15.57 8.82
C ASN A 119 15.04 -15.44 9.85
N LEU A 120 13.79 -15.25 9.43
CA LEU A 120 12.65 -15.61 10.28
C LEU A 120 12.23 -17.04 9.95
N TYR A 121 12.21 -17.92 10.94
CA TYR A 121 11.58 -19.23 10.86
C TYR A 121 10.06 -19.06 10.70
N THR A 122 9.62 -18.62 9.53
CA THR A 122 8.25 -18.85 9.09
C THR A 122 8.29 -20.19 8.37
N GLY A 123 7.94 -21.27 9.08
CA GLY A 123 7.72 -22.57 8.46
C GLY A 123 6.85 -22.36 7.22
N ARG A 124 7.39 -22.72 6.05
CA ARG A 124 6.77 -22.69 4.71
C ARG A 124 5.44 -21.92 4.60
N GLY A 125 5.51 -20.73 4.01
CA GLY A 125 4.34 -20.11 3.35
C GLY A 125 3.44 -19.23 4.20
N VAL A 126 3.93 -18.55 5.23
CA VAL A 126 3.06 -17.72 6.07
C VAL A 126 2.79 -16.35 5.44
N ALA A 127 1.64 -16.27 4.76
CA ALA A 127 0.70 -15.15 4.78
C ALA A 127 0.88 -14.17 5.96
N VAL A 128 1.36 -12.94 5.76
CA VAL A 128 1.16 -11.91 6.80
C VAL A 128 0.64 -10.62 6.19
N ALA A 129 -0.69 -10.57 6.12
CA ALA A 129 -1.40 -9.33 6.35
C ALA A 129 -1.05 -8.90 7.77
N GLU A 130 -0.32 -7.81 7.88
CA GLU A 130 -0.14 -7.16 9.15
C GLU A 130 -1.52 -6.57 9.57
N TYR A 131 -2.35 -7.35 10.27
CA TYR A 131 -3.29 -6.82 11.29
C TYR A 131 -2.45 -6.28 12.47
N PRO A 132 -2.95 -5.73 13.59
CA PRO A 132 -2.12 -5.57 14.80
C PRO A 132 -1.22 -6.81 14.97
N VAL A 133 0.06 -6.67 14.59
CA VAL A 133 0.87 -7.86 14.29
C VAL A 133 1.21 -8.40 15.65
N TYR A 134 0.73 -9.58 16.00
CA TYR A 134 1.37 -10.31 17.08
C TYR A 134 2.77 -10.66 16.59
N ILE A 135 3.74 -9.81 16.90
CA ILE A 135 5.14 -10.10 16.68
C ILE A 135 5.54 -11.03 17.81
N MET A 136 6.01 -12.21 17.43
CA MET A 136 6.68 -13.12 18.36
C MET A 136 8.13 -12.68 18.49
N GLU A 137 8.42 -11.88 19.50
CA GLU A 137 9.78 -11.62 19.94
C GLU A 137 10.34 -12.88 20.58
N SER A 138 11.60 -13.20 20.28
CA SER A 138 12.20 -14.48 20.64
C SER A 138 13.57 -14.24 21.23
N HIS A 139 13.71 -14.56 22.51
CA HIS A 139 14.95 -14.35 23.25
C HIS A 139 15.52 -15.70 23.63
N LYS A 140 16.72 -16.01 23.14
CA LYS A 140 17.45 -17.18 23.61
C LYS A 140 18.00 -16.87 25.00
N LEU A 141 17.65 -17.70 25.97
CA LEU A 141 18.01 -17.57 27.38
C LEU A 141 18.61 -18.88 27.87
N THR A 142 19.25 -18.85 29.04
CA THR A 142 19.97 -19.99 29.61
C THR A 142 19.48 -20.30 31.01
N GLY A 143 19.59 -21.56 31.43
CA GLY A 143 19.44 -21.95 32.81
C GLY A 143 18.00 -22.14 33.28
N ILE A 144 17.12 -22.71 32.44
CA ILE A 144 15.77 -23.08 32.89
C ILE A 144 15.77 -24.43 33.61
N ASN A 145 14.93 -24.56 34.64
CA ASN A 145 14.74 -25.80 35.38
C ASN A 145 13.24 -26.08 35.56
N TYR A 146 12.82 -27.32 35.28
CA TYR A 146 11.46 -27.81 35.55
C TYR A 146 11.46 -29.33 35.67
N SER A 147 10.39 -29.89 36.24
CA SER A 147 10.24 -31.33 36.43
C SER A 147 9.06 -31.87 35.64
N SER A 148 9.20 -33.10 35.13
CA SER A 148 8.10 -33.79 34.46
C SER A 148 6.89 -33.91 35.40
N GLY A 149 5.70 -33.65 34.86
CA GLY A 149 4.44 -33.70 35.59
C GLY A 149 4.15 -32.48 36.47
N THR A 150 4.99 -31.44 36.47
CA THR A 150 4.74 -30.18 37.17
C THR A 150 4.49 -29.04 36.19
N ASN A 151 3.80 -27.99 36.61
CA ASN A 151 3.60 -26.76 35.84
C ASN A 151 4.48 -25.61 36.33
N THR A 152 5.43 -25.88 37.22
CA THR A 152 6.30 -24.88 37.83
C THR A 152 7.67 -24.92 37.16
N PHE A 153 8.27 -23.76 36.92
CA PHE A 153 9.65 -23.66 36.46
C PHE A 153 10.44 -22.66 37.32
N THR A 154 11.76 -22.78 37.27
CA THR A 154 12.70 -21.80 37.82
C THR A 154 13.79 -21.46 36.81
N ILE A 155 14.48 -20.34 36.99
CA ILE A 155 15.61 -19.91 36.17
C ILE A 155 16.84 -19.61 37.06
N ASP A 156 18.03 -19.89 36.55
CA ASP A 156 19.28 -19.90 37.34
C ASP A 156 19.80 -18.51 37.79
N GLY A 157 19.30 -17.41 37.20
CA GLY A 157 19.76 -16.04 37.52
C GLY A 157 18.64 -15.02 37.67
N GLU A 158 18.77 -14.13 38.65
CA GLU A 158 17.97 -12.91 38.80
C GLU A 158 18.29 -11.91 37.66
N GLY A 159 17.28 -11.16 37.19
CA GLY A 159 17.46 -10.11 36.18
C GLY A 159 16.85 -10.39 34.79
N MET A 160 16.04 -11.44 34.63
CA MET A 160 15.39 -11.77 33.36
C MET A 160 13.89 -11.45 33.43
N GLU A 161 13.45 -10.43 32.70
CA GLU A 161 12.03 -10.05 32.63
C GLU A 161 11.25 -11.05 31.76
N TYR A 162 10.53 -11.96 32.40
CA TYR A 162 9.37 -12.63 31.82
C TYR A 162 8.10 -12.18 32.55
N ASP A 163 6.97 -12.23 31.85
CA ASP A 163 5.68 -11.79 32.35
C ASP A 163 4.62 -12.87 32.13
N ALA A 164 3.53 -12.80 32.91
CA ALA A 164 2.35 -13.59 32.62
C ALA A 164 1.82 -13.25 31.20
N GLY A 165 1.60 -14.28 30.39
CA GLY A 165 1.23 -14.17 28.98
C GLY A 165 2.38 -14.45 28.00
N ASP A 166 3.64 -14.43 28.45
CA ASP A 166 4.77 -14.92 27.65
C ASP A 166 4.73 -16.44 27.51
N TYR A 167 5.53 -16.99 26.59
CA TYR A 167 5.63 -18.42 26.33
C TYR A 167 7.05 -18.91 26.47
N ILE A 168 7.21 -20.11 27.02
CA ILE A 168 8.49 -20.82 27.08
C ILE A 168 8.46 -21.89 25.99
N GLU A 169 9.44 -21.83 25.11
CA GLU A 169 9.69 -22.90 24.15
C GLU A 169 10.51 -24.01 24.80
N VAL A 170 9.96 -25.23 24.80
CA VAL A 170 10.59 -26.41 25.39
C VAL A 170 10.62 -27.56 24.39
N GLU A 171 11.59 -28.47 24.54
CA GLU A 171 11.76 -29.61 23.66
C GLU A 171 10.81 -30.77 24.01
N GLY A 172 9.67 -30.82 23.31
CA GLY A 172 8.58 -31.81 23.40
C GLY A 172 8.82 -33.13 22.69
N GLY A 173 9.94 -33.80 22.99
CA GLY A 173 10.29 -35.06 22.32
C GLY A 173 10.70 -34.85 20.87
N ALA A 174 9.85 -35.21 19.90
CA ALA A 174 10.11 -35.03 18.47
C ALA A 174 9.63 -33.66 17.93
N PHE A 175 8.92 -32.88 18.75
CA PHE A 175 8.34 -31.60 18.37
C PHE A 175 8.73 -30.50 19.37
N ILE A 176 8.60 -29.25 18.94
CA ILE A 176 8.76 -28.07 19.80
C ILE A 176 7.42 -27.78 20.47
N GLU A 177 7.42 -27.61 21.78
CA GLU A 177 6.25 -27.27 22.58
C GLU A 177 6.35 -25.85 23.12
N TYR A 178 5.20 -25.19 23.28
CA TYR A 178 5.12 -23.84 23.84
C TYR A 178 4.28 -23.90 25.11
N ARG A 179 4.80 -23.35 26.20
CA ARG A 179 4.14 -23.30 27.50
C ARG A 179 3.84 -21.85 27.87
N GLN A 180 2.57 -21.48 27.91
CA GLN A 180 2.19 -20.12 28.31
C GLN A 180 2.43 -19.93 29.80
N ILE A 181 3.18 -18.89 30.18
CA ILE A 181 3.35 -18.47 31.57
C ILE A 181 2.02 -17.86 32.04
N THR A 182 1.36 -18.51 32.99
CA THR A 182 0.10 -18.04 33.55
C THR A 182 0.32 -17.13 34.75
N THR A 183 1.37 -17.41 35.54
CA THR A 183 1.67 -16.67 36.77
C THR A 183 3.18 -16.54 36.96
N ARG A 184 3.64 -15.34 37.32
CA ARG A 184 4.99 -15.11 37.84
C ARG A 184 4.95 -15.16 39.37
N THR A 185 5.67 -16.10 39.98
CA THR A 185 5.67 -16.30 41.44
C THR A 185 6.84 -15.64 42.14
N SER A 186 7.96 -15.43 41.45
CA SER A 186 9.09 -14.62 41.89
C SER A 186 9.84 -14.03 40.70
N GLU A 187 11.02 -13.44 40.93
CA GLU A 187 11.89 -13.02 39.83
C GLU A 187 12.49 -14.20 39.06
N THR A 188 12.60 -15.36 39.70
CA THR A 188 13.26 -16.55 39.17
C THR A 188 12.35 -17.76 39.07
N ALA A 189 11.06 -17.64 39.41
CA ALA A 189 10.11 -18.75 39.36
C ALA A 189 8.73 -18.34 38.82
N GLY A 190 8.10 -19.27 38.10
CA GLY A 190 6.77 -19.06 37.54
C GLY A 190 6.00 -20.36 37.33
N VAL A 191 4.77 -20.21 36.87
CA VAL A 191 3.82 -21.29 36.58
C VAL A 191 3.35 -21.15 35.14
N VAL A 192 3.29 -22.27 34.43
CA VAL A 192 2.75 -22.37 33.06
C VAL A 192 1.35 -23.00 33.04
N GLY A 193 0.65 -22.90 31.91
CA GLY A 193 -0.72 -23.39 31.76
C GLY A 193 -0.86 -24.91 31.75
N VAL A 194 0.18 -25.62 31.31
CA VAL A 194 0.20 -27.08 31.15
C VAL A 194 1.46 -27.65 31.81
N ASN A 195 1.36 -28.86 32.35
CA ASN A 195 2.51 -29.54 32.95
C ASN A 195 3.61 -29.80 31.92
N PHE A 196 4.87 -29.75 32.34
CA PHE A 196 6.00 -30.15 31.53
C PHE A 196 6.04 -31.67 31.39
N ASP A 197 6.35 -32.17 30.19
CA ASP A 197 6.43 -33.61 29.93
C ASP A 197 7.79 -34.22 30.30
N LYS A 198 8.81 -33.38 30.49
CA LYS A 198 10.19 -33.79 30.81
C LYS A 198 10.74 -33.02 32.01
N THR A 199 11.82 -33.56 32.57
CA THR A 199 12.64 -32.85 33.55
C THR A 199 13.84 -32.24 32.85
N VAL A 200 14.07 -30.96 33.09
CA VAL A 200 15.19 -30.18 32.54
C VAL A 200 15.89 -29.44 33.67
N VAL A 201 17.22 -29.39 33.59
CA VAL A 201 18.06 -28.73 34.59
C VAL A 201 19.10 -27.87 33.87
N SER A 202 19.04 -26.56 34.11
CA SER A 202 19.99 -25.56 33.63
C SER A 202 20.19 -25.55 32.10
N GLU A 203 19.13 -25.74 31.31
CA GLU A 203 19.24 -25.74 29.84
C GLU A 203 18.93 -24.39 29.20
N ASP A 204 19.37 -24.24 27.94
CA ASP A 204 18.97 -23.15 27.07
C ASP A 204 17.49 -23.28 26.70
N TYR A 205 16.80 -22.14 26.63
CA TYR A 205 15.40 -22.07 26.21
C TYR A 205 15.13 -20.80 25.42
N TYR A 206 13.98 -20.73 24.76
CA TYR A 206 13.51 -19.49 24.15
C TYR A 206 12.30 -18.94 24.90
N LEU A 207 12.39 -17.70 25.34
CA LEU A 207 11.23 -16.93 25.77
C LEU A 207 10.61 -16.28 24.53
N ARG A 208 9.33 -16.56 24.30
CA ARG A 208 8.54 -16.05 23.18
C ARG A 208 7.50 -15.09 23.73
N ARG A 209 7.51 -13.85 23.23
CA ARG A 209 6.58 -12.79 23.65
C ARG A 209 5.77 -12.32 22.45
N PHE A 210 4.45 -12.36 22.57
CA PHE A 210 3.55 -11.86 21.53
C PHE A 210 3.16 -10.43 21.84
N ARG A 211 3.65 -9.47 21.06
CA ARG A 211 3.26 -8.05 21.18
C ARG A 211 2.46 -7.64 19.97
N ILE A 212 1.43 -6.82 20.17
CA ILE A 212 0.78 -6.12 19.07
C ILE A 212 1.70 -4.98 18.61
N GLN A 213 2.23 -5.08 17.39
CA GLN A 213 2.90 -3.96 16.74
C GLN A 213 1.88 -3.09 16.01
N GLU A 214 1.82 -1.79 16.38
CA GLU A 214 1.14 -0.79 15.56
C GLU A 214 1.84 -0.62 14.22
N LEU A 215 1.06 -0.59 13.14
CA LEU A 215 1.56 -0.43 11.78
C LEU A 215 1.61 1.03 11.42
N ILE A 216 2.75 1.62 11.74
CA ILE A 216 3.06 3.00 11.41
C ILE A 216 4.28 2.99 10.49
N PRO A 217 4.17 3.49 9.24
CA PRO A 217 2.93 3.92 8.59
C PRO A 217 1.99 2.77 8.17
N PRO A 218 0.71 3.04 7.86
CA PRO A 218 -0.22 2.02 7.35
C PRO A 218 0.32 1.37 6.08
N ARG A 219 -0.01 0.10 5.82
CA ARG A 219 0.52 -0.66 4.67
C ARG A 219 -0.51 -0.85 3.56
N LEU A 220 -0.03 -0.88 2.32
CA LEU A 220 -0.80 -1.34 1.17
C LEU A 220 -0.45 -2.81 0.88
N THR A 221 -1.44 -3.68 0.79
CA THR A 221 -1.25 -5.12 0.52
C THR A 221 -2.38 -5.63 -0.37
N LYS A 222 -2.11 -6.65 -1.17
CA LYS A 222 -3.12 -7.35 -1.97
C LYS A 222 -3.54 -8.62 -1.26
N VAL A 223 -4.86 -8.86 -1.24
CA VAL A 223 -5.42 -10.09 -0.66
C VAL A 223 -5.42 -11.19 -1.72
N ILE A 224 -4.62 -12.23 -1.53
CA ILE A 224 -4.46 -13.38 -2.43
C ILE A 224 -4.89 -14.68 -1.74
N ALA A 225 -5.07 -15.76 -2.52
CA ALA A 225 -5.33 -17.07 -1.95
C ALA A 225 -4.05 -17.61 -1.30
N SER A 226 -4.16 -18.15 -0.10
CA SER A 226 -3.01 -18.62 0.64
C SER A 226 -2.48 -19.95 0.07
N GLN A 227 -1.15 -20.07 0.00
CA GLN A 227 -0.47 -21.21 -0.62
C GLN A 227 -0.33 -22.44 0.29
N GLY A 228 -1.30 -22.67 1.18
CA GLY A 228 -1.23 -23.82 2.07
C GLY A 228 -2.34 -23.87 3.10
N ASN A 229 -2.34 -24.97 3.85
CA ASN A 229 -3.13 -25.10 5.06
C ASN A 229 -2.27 -24.68 6.24
N PHE A 230 -2.84 -23.93 7.18
CA PHE A 230 -2.15 -23.52 8.39
C PHE A 230 -2.85 -24.10 9.60
N ASN A 231 -2.03 -24.53 10.54
CA ASN A 231 -2.44 -24.99 11.84
C ASN A 231 -2.41 -23.78 12.77
N ILE A 232 -3.59 -23.33 13.23
CA ILE A 232 -3.67 -22.32 14.28
C ILE A 232 -3.91 -23.03 15.60
N LEU A 233 -3.04 -22.75 16.57
CA LEU A 233 -3.22 -23.13 17.97
C LEU A 233 -4.24 -22.17 18.59
N GLN A 234 -5.44 -22.67 18.90
CA GLN A 234 -6.50 -21.87 19.50
C GLN A 234 -6.36 -21.83 21.02
N GLY A 235 -5.51 -20.94 21.55
CA GLY A 235 -5.51 -20.49 22.96
C GLY A 235 -5.42 -21.55 24.08
N THR A 236 -5.33 -22.82 23.71
CA THR A 236 -5.24 -24.01 24.54
C THR A 236 -4.33 -24.95 23.77
N GLU A 237 -3.24 -25.37 24.40
CA GLU A 237 -1.98 -25.80 23.76
C GLU A 237 -2.08 -27.02 22.82
N ASP A 238 -3.24 -27.68 22.71
CA ASP A 238 -3.43 -28.90 21.90
C ASP A 238 -4.53 -28.83 20.82
N ILE A 239 -5.27 -27.71 20.69
CA ILE A 239 -6.30 -27.59 19.66
C ILE A 239 -5.70 -26.94 18.42
N THR A 240 -5.28 -27.78 17.48
CA THR A 240 -4.89 -27.37 16.14
C THR A 240 -6.11 -27.33 15.23
N THR A 241 -6.51 -26.14 14.78
CA THR A 241 -7.48 -26.02 13.70
C THR A 241 -6.76 -25.93 12.37
N LEU A 242 -6.99 -26.92 11.49
CA LEU A 242 -6.54 -26.88 10.10
C LEU A 242 -7.40 -25.89 9.34
N MET A 243 -6.82 -24.78 8.91
CA MET A 243 -7.51 -23.83 8.05
C MET A 243 -7.12 -24.09 6.58
N SER A 244 -8.12 -24.36 5.73
CA SER A 244 -7.97 -24.63 4.29
C SER A 244 -8.71 -23.58 3.46
N GLY A 245 -8.09 -23.10 2.39
CA GLY A 245 -8.70 -22.11 1.47
C GLY A 245 -8.66 -20.66 1.97
N ASN A 246 -7.71 -20.32 2.84
CA ASN A 246 -7.60 -18.97 3.39
C ASN A 246 -7.15 -17.93 2.36
N LYS A 247 -7.34 -16.67 2.72
CA LYS A 247 -6.74 -15.53 2.03
C LYS A 247 -5.63 -14.93 2.88
N GLU A 248 -4.60 -14.45 2.21
CA GLU A 248 -3.46 -13.78 2.81
C GLU A 248 -3.31 -12.39 2.20
N ALA A 249 -2.89 -11.39 2.98
CA ALA A 249 -2.52 -10.10 2.40
C ALA A 249 -1.00 -10.03 2.25
N VAL A 250 -0.54 -9.74 1.04
CA VAL A 250 0.87 -9.77 0.67
C VAL A 250 1.20 -8.49 -0.08
N PHE A 251 2.40 -7.97 0.14
CA PHE A 251 2.96 -6.97 -0.75
C PHE A 251 3.58 -7.69 -1.94
N GLU A 252 2.82 -7.79 -3.04
CA GLU A 252 3.29 -8.39 -4.29
C GLU A 252 4.04 -7.38 -5.15
N ASP A 253 4.86 -7.88 -6.09
CA ASP A 253 5.61 -7.06 -7.04
C ASP A 253 4.70 -6.15 -7.89
N SER A 254 3.44 -6.53 -8.11
CA SER A 254 2.45 -5.66 -8.78
C SER A 254 2.17 -4.34 -8.06
N LEU A 255 2.54 -4.23 -6.78
CA LEU A 255 2.46 -3.00 -5.99
C LEU A 255 3.78 -2.21 -6.01
N LEU A 256 4.86 -2.70 -6.64
CA LEU A 256 6.05 -1.90 -6.85
C LEU A 256 5.76 -0.73 -7.76
N TRP A 257 6.35 0.43 -7.47
CA TRP A 257 6.16 1.60 -8.33
C TRP A 257 6.64 1.35 -9.76
N SER A 258 7.70 0.55 -9.96
CA SER A 258 8.15 0.14 -11.28
C SER A 258 7.05 -0.60 -12.07
N SER A 259 6.34 -1.53 -11.41
CA SER A 259 5.22 -2.26 -12.01
C SER A 259 3.98 -1.39 -12.21
N ILE A 260 3.63 -0.53 -11.25
CA ILE A 260 2.50 0.41 -11.37
C ILE A 260 2.75 1.39 -12.52
N ILE A 261 3.97 1.92 -12.63
CA ILE A 261 4.33 2.82 -13.72
C ILE A 261 4.14 2.14 -15.07
N ALA A 262 4.73 0.94 -15.22
CA ALA A 262 4.64 0.17 -16.46
C ALA A 262 3.19 -0.21 -16.85
N ASN A 263 2.34 -0.52 -15.86
CA ASN A 263 1.00 -1.04 -16.12
C ASN A 263 -0.11 0.03 -16.15
N SER A 264 0.08 1.18 -15.51
CA SER A 264 -0.98 2.17 -15.33
C SER A 264 -0.60 3.59 -15.75
N TYR A 265 0.69 3.92 -15.81
CA TYR A 265 1.15 5.27 -16.16
C TYR A 265 1.87 5.36 -17.50
N GLN A 266 2.34 4.25 -18.06
CA GLN A 266 3.20 4.23 -19.24
C GLN A 266 2.63 5.08 -20.38
N ASN A 267 1.37 4.86 -20.76
CA ASN A 267 0.74 5.62 -21.83
C ASN A 267 0.61 7.11 -21.51
N LEU A 268 0.30 7.47 -20.26
CA LEU A 268 0.25 8.88 -19.84
C LEU A 268 1.63 9.53 -19.97
N LEU A 269 2.65 8.88 -19.42
CA LEU A 269 4.02 9.37 -19.38
C LEU A 269 4.64 9.47 -20.78
N ASP A 270 4.35 8.51 -21.68
CA ASP A 270 4.83 8.53 -23.06
C ASP A 270 4.21 9.69 -23.87
N ASN A 271 2.93 10.01 -23.63
CA ASN A 271 2.28 11.18 -24.21
C ASN A 271 2.85 12.50 -23.66
N ILE A 272 3.30 12.50 -22.41
CA ILE A 272 3.93 13.66 -21.78
C ILE A 272 5.40 13.81 -22.18
N ALA A 273 6.10 12.74 -22.54
CA ALA A 273 7.50 12.81 -22.95
C ALA A 273 7.70 13.67 -24.21
N ASN A 274 6.65 13.80 -25.04
CA ASN A 274 6.61 14.69 -26.21
C ASN A 274 5.37 15.61 -26.16
N PRO A 275 5.27 16.50 -25.17
CA PRO A 275 4.02 17.14 -24.82
C PRO A 275 3.80 18.35 -25.71
N LEU A 276 2.79 18.30 -26.57
CA LEU A 276 2.11 19.53 -27.00
C LEU A 276 0.99 19.79 -25.98
N ILE A 277 1.30 20.61 -24.96
CA ILE A 277 0.28 21.17 -24.08
C ILE A 277 -0.11 22.52 -24.62
N ILE A 278 -1.41 22.69 -24.82
CA ILE A 278 -1.99 23.96 -25.23
C ILE A 278 -2.96 24.42 -24.14
N LYS A 279 -3.03 25.74 -23.94
CA LYS A 279 -4.03 26.39 -23.08
C LYS A 279 -4.98 27.27 -23.90
N PRO A 280 -5.74 26.68 -24.85
CA PRO A 280 -6.65 27.44 -25.67
C PRO A 280 -7.79 28.04 -24.86
N ARG A 281 -8.35 29.11 -25.42
CA ARG A 281 -9.58 29.70 -24.97
C ARG A 281 -10.74 29.08 -25.75
N PHE A 282 -11.74 28.60 -25.04
CA PHE A 282 -12.99 28.10 -25.61
C PHE A 282 -14.16 29.00 -25.24
N ARG A 283 -15.23 28.93 -26.04
CA ARG A 283 -16.53 29.51 -25.74
C ARG A 283 -17.57 28.40 -25.78
N PHE A 284 -18.15 28.10 -24.62
CA PHE A 284 -19.24 27.14 -24.47
C PHE A 284 -20.52 27.84 -24.02
N GLU A 285 -21.65 27.48 -24.63
CA GLU A 285 -22.95 27.80 -24.05
C GLU A 285 -23.13 27.05 -22.71
N ALA A 286 -23.96 27.57 -21.82
CA ALA A 286 -24.13 26.97 -20.49
C ALA A 286 -24.62 25.51 -20.55
N SER A 287 -25.49 25.20 -21.53
CA SER A 287 -25.97 23.83 -21.79
C SER A 287 -24.86 22.91 -22.32
N GLU A 288 -24.04 23.39 -23.26
CA GLU A 288 -22.88 22.65 -23.77
C GLU A 288 -21.85 22.40 -22.67
N PHE A 289 -21.53 23.43 -21.89
CA PHE A 289 -20.57 23.33 -20.79
C PHE A 289 -21.01 22.31 -19.73
N ALA A 290 -22.32 22.28 -19.41
CA ALA A 290 -22.89 21.30 -18.49
C ALA A 290 -22.90 19.86 -19.05
N ALA A 291 -22.81 19.71 -20.37
CA ALA A 291 -22.77 18.42 -21.07
C ALA A 291 -21.35 17.94 -21.40
N ILE A 292 -20.31 18.70 -21.01
CA ILE A 292 -18.91 18.30 -21.21
C ILE A 292 -18.64 17.01 -20.43
N ASP A 293 -18.23 15.98 -21.15
CA ASP A 293 -17.71 14.75 -20.56
C ASP A 293 -16.20 14.91 -20.38
N MET A 294 -15.76 15.12 -19.13
CA MET A 294 -14.33 15.26 -18.81
C MET A 294 -13.55 13.96 -19.06
N LEU A 295 -14.25 12.82 -19.21
CA LEU A 295 -13.69 11.50 -19.40
C LEU A 295 -13.76 11.03 -20.87
N LYS A 296 -13.72 11.99 -21.81
CA LYS A 296 -13.59 11.74 -23.25
C LYS A 296 -12.50 12.62 -23.84
N LYS A 297 -11.77 12.08 -24.82
CA LYS A 297 -10.83 12.88 -25.61
C LYS A 297 -11.54 13.94 -26.46
N VAL A 298 -10.83 15.01 -26.74
CA VAL A 298 -11.31 16.16 -27.50
C VAL A 298 -10.54 16.26 -28.81
N TYR A 299 -11.25 16.31 -29.93
CA TYR A 299 -10.65 16.57 -31.23
C TYR A 299 -10.70 18.06 -31.55
N LEU A 300 -9.57 18.61 -32.02
CA LEU A 300 -9.46 19.97 -32.53
C LEU A 300 -8.94 19.94 -33.97
N GLU A 301 -9.79 20.33 -34.91
CA GLU A 301 -9.51 20.38 -36.35
C GLU A 301 -8.35 21.31 -36.68
N GLN A 302 -8.23 22.43 -35.96
CA GLN A 302 -7.14 23.42 -36.14
C GLN A 302 -5.76 22.82 -35.88
N TYR A 303 -5.69 21.73 -35.12
CA TYR A 303 -4.46 21.00 -34.81
C TYR A 303 -4.38 19.64 -35.50
N ALA A 304 -5.44 19.25 -36.22
CA ALA A 304 -5.61 17.91 -36.79
C ALA A 304 -5.27 16.79 -35.78
N SER A 305 -5.62 16.98 -34.50
CA SER A 305 -5.16 16.13 -33.41
C SER A 305 -6.16 16.05 -32.26
N SER A 306 -6.00 15.00 -31.46
CA SER A 306 -6.84 14.69 -30.32
C SER A 306 -6.08 14.95 -29.01
N PHE A 307 -6.82 15.39 -28.00
CA PHE A 307 -6.28 15.83 -26.72
C PHE A 307 -7.05 15.23 -25.56
N VAL A 308 -6.37 14.97 -24.44
CA VAL A 308 -7.02 14.71 -23.14
C VAL A 308 -7.24 16.04 -22.44
N ILE A 309 -8.40 16.17 -21.79
CA ILE A 309 -8.69 17.30 -20.90
C ILE A 309 -7.95 17.09 -19.60
N ASN A 310 -6.94 17.92 -19.30
CA ASN A 310 -6.26 17.87 -18.01
C ASN A 310 -7.07 18.61 -16.95
N ARG A 311 -7.50 19.84 -17.26
CA ARG A 311 -8.32 20.68 -16.38
C ARG A 311 -8.97 21.83 -17.12
N ILE A 312 -10.09 22.30 -16.58
CA ILE A 312 -10.73 23.57 -16.96
C ILE A 312 -10.34 24.61 -15.90
N LEU A 313 -9.71 25.71 -16.31
CA LEU A 313 -9.10 26.68 -15.39
C LEU A 313 -10.11 27.70 -14.84
N GLN A 314 -10.94 28.27 -15.70
CA GLN A 314 -11.96 29.26 -15.32
C GLN A 314 -13.11 29.23 -16.31
N TYR A 315 -14.36 29.05 -15.86
CA TYR A 315 -15.55 29.30 -16.66
C TYR A 315 -16.18 30.63 -16.24
N ARG A 316 -16.36 31.53 -17.20
CA ARG A 316 -16.94 32.86 -16.99
C ARG A 316 -18.39 32.88 -17.41
N SER A 317 -19.18 33.80 -16.84
CA SER A 317 -20.60 33.97 -17.17
C SER A 317 -20.86 34.37 -18.63
N ASP A 318 -19.84 34.82 -19.36
CA ASP A 318 -19.89 35.11 -20.80
C ASP A 318 -19.64 33.86 -21.68
N GLY A 319 -19.53 32.69 -21.07
CA GLY A 319 -19.32 31.40 -21.73
C GLY A 319 -17.86 31.08 -22.05
N PHE A 320 -16.92 31.99 -21.76
CA PHE A 320 -15.51 31.75 -22.03
C PHE A 320 -14.85 30.91 -20.95
N CYS A 321 -14.02 29.97 -21.37
CA CYS A 321 -13.11 29.27 -20.48
C CYS A 321 -11.74 29.03 -21.08
N PHE A 322 -10.76 28.84 -20.19
CA PHE A 322 -9.46 28.30 -20.57
C PHE A 322 -9.40 26.83 -20.18
N VAL A 323 -8.92 26.00 -21.09
CA VAL A 323 -8.78 24.55 -20.88
C VAL A 323 -7.35 24.18 -21.14
N GLU A 324 -6.77 23.39 -20.24
CA GLU A 324 -5.45 22.81 -20.44
C GLU A 324 -5.61 21.42 -21.07
N LEU A 325 -5.07 21.28 -22.27
CA LEU A 325 -5.19 20.09 -23.10
C LEU A 325 -3.81 19.47 -23.31
N ILE A 326 -3.74 18.14 -23.21
CA ILE A 326 -2.52 17.37 -23.47
C ILE A 326 -2.74 16.59 -24.76
N ARG A 327 -1.92 16.85 -25.79
CA ARG A 327 -2.02 16.12 -27.05
C ARG A 327 -1.77 14.63 -26.81
N ILE A 328 -2.62 13.80 -27.41
CA ILE A 328 -2.44 12.35 -27.50
C ILE A 328 -1.74 12.09 -28.83
N ASN A 329 -0.64 11.34 -28.81
CA ASN A 329 0.06 10.88 -30.02
C ASN A 329 -0.49 9.56 -30.53
#